data_AF-A0A7V1WRR1-F1
#
_entry.id   AF-A0A7V1WRR1-F1
#
_cell.length_a   1.000
_cell.length_b   1.000
_cell.length_c   1.000
_cell.angle_alpha   90.00
_cell.angle_beta   90.00
_cell.angle_gamma   90.00
#
_symmetry.space_group_name_H-M   'P 1'
#
loop_
_entity.id
_entity.type
_entity.pdbx_description
1 polymer ?
#
loop_
_entity_poly.entity_id
_entity_poly.type
_entity_poly.pdbx_seq_one_letter_code
_entity_poly.pdbx_strand_id
1 'polypeptide(L)' 'MKRKELMDQLRGMSLEELKEQAESLRESLFRLRFRKSMGFREVIKDIRREKKILARVLTLINRLENQNN' A
#
# COMPACT_ATOMS: atom_id res chain seq x y z
N MET A 1 10.73 9.16 -1.64
CA MET A 1 9.64 9.61 -0.76
C MET A 1 10.04 9.44 0.68
N LYS A 2 10.04 10.52 1.44
CA LYS A 2 10.22 10.44 2.88
C LYS A 2 8.95 9.81 3.47
N ARG A 3 9.09 8.97 4.49
CA ARG A 3 7.96 8.26 5.13
C ARG A 3 6.86 9.21 5.59
N LYS A 4 7.22 10.44 5.96
CA LYS A 4 6.33 11.48 6.47
C LYS A 4 5.34 11.98 5.40
N GLU A 5 5.84 12.34 4.22
CA GLU A 5 5.04 12.80 3.07
C GLU A 5 3.97 11.77 2.68
N LEU A 6 4.34 10.49 2.63
CA LEU A 6 3.40 9.41 2.31
C LEU A 6 2.29 9.30 3.36
N MET A 7 2.61 9.45 4.65
CA MET A 7 1.61 9.35 5.71
C MET A 7 0.70 10.58 5.79
N ASP A 8 1.17 11.73 5.33
CA ASP A 8 0.37 12.95 5.28
C ASP A 8 -0.59 12.90 4.07
N GLN A 9 -0.13 12.37 2.93
CA GLN A 9 -1.01 12.06 1.78
C GLN A 9 -2.11 11.06 2.13
N LEU A 10 -1.75 9.94 2.78
CA LEU A 10 -2.72 8.90 3.15
C LEU A 10 -3.73 9.37 4.21
N ARG A 11 -3.42 10.39 5.00
CA ARG A 11 -4.34 10.95 5.99
C ARG A 11 -5.32 11.97 5.40
N GLY A 12 -5.02 12.52 4.23
CA GLY A 12 -5.90 13.44 3.51
C GLY A 12 -6.93 12.74 2.61
N MET A 13 -6.84 11.42 2.43
CA MET A 13 -7.71 10.65 1.56
C MET A 13 -8.98 10.17 2.27
N SER A 14 -10.06 10.01 1.50
CA SER A 14 -11.32 9.44 1.97
C SER A 14 -11.24 7.92 2.18
N LEU A 15 -12.24 7.33 2.86
CA LEU A 15 -12.28 5.88 3.08
C LEU A 15 -12.30 5.09 1.75
N GLU A 16 -13.05 5.58 0.76
CA GLU A 16 -13.15 4.96 -0.56
C GLU A 16 -11.84 5.07 -1.33
N GLU A 17 -11.20 6.24 -1.33
CA GLU A 17 -9.89 6.43 -1.96
C GLU A 17 -8.81 5.53 -1.35
N LEU A 18 -8.84 5.35 -0.02
CA LEU A 18 -7.93 4.42 0.66
C LEU A 18 -8.18 2.97 0.24
N LYS A 19 -9.44 2.56 0.04
CA LYS A 19 -9.80 1.22 -0.45
C LYS A 19 -9.35 1.00 -1.89
N GLU A 20 -9.57 1.96 -2.78
CA GLU A 20 -9.07 1.92 -4.16
C GLU A 20 -7.55 1.84 -4.20
N GLN A 21 -6.87 2.63 -3.37
CA GLN A 21 -5.41 2.58 -3.31
C GLN A 21 -4.89 1.25 -2.75
N ALA A 22 -5.62 0.62 -1.83
CA ALA A 22 -5.29 -0.72 -1.35
C ALA A 22 -5.38 -1.77 -2.48
N GLU A 23 -6.41 -1.71 -3.33
CA GLU A 23 -6.53 -2.58 -4.49
C GLU A 23 -5.43 -2.35 -5.52
N SER A 24 -5.14 -1.09 -5.86
CA SER A 24 -4.04 -0.74 -6.77
C SER A 24 -2.67 -1.26 -6.28
N LEU A 25 -2.44 -1.21 -4.96
CA LEU A 25 -1.23 -1.75 -4.33
C LEU A 25 -1.21 -3.29 -4.35
N ARG A 26 -2.37 -3.96 -4.25
CA ARG A 26 -2.45 -5.43 -4.38
C ARG A 26 -2.10 -5.88 -5.79
N GLU A 27 -2.60 -5.19 -6.81
CA GLU A 27 -2.23 -5.48 -8.20
C GLU A 27 -0.75 -5.22 -8.48
N SER A 28 -0.21 -4.12 -7.96
CA SER A 28 1.21 -3.79 -8.10
C SER A 28 2.08 -4.87 -7.46
N LEU A 29 1.70 -5.34 -6.26
CA LEU A 29 2.36 -6.46 -5.60
C LEU A 29 2.25 -7.76 -6.41
N PHE A 30 1.11 -8.03 -7.05
CA PHE A 30 0.97 -9.18 -7.94
C PHE A 30 1.95 -9.11 -9.11
N ARG A 31 2.02 -7.96 -9.80
CA ARG A 31 2.97 -7.72 -10.90
C ARG A 31 4.43 -7.85 -10.46
N LEU A 32 4.78 -7.35 -9.27
CA LEU A 32 6.13 -7.47 -8.73
C LEU A 32 6.46 -8.92 -8.34
N ARG A 33 5.51 -9.67 -7.78
CA ARG A 33 5.70 -11.10 -7.49
C ARG A 33 5.90 -11.92 -8.76
N PHE A 34 5.16 -11.59 -9.82
CA PHE A 34 5.32 -12.22 -11.13
C PHE A 34 6.69 -11.95 -11.74
N ARG A 35 7.16 -10.69 -11.67
CA ARG A 35 8.55 -10.35 -12.06
C ARG A 35 9.57 -11.09 -11.20
N LYS A 36 9.33 -11.23 -9.89
CA LYS A 36 10.22 -12.00 -9.02
C LYS A 36 10.29 -13.48 -9.44
N SER A 37 9.16 -14.11 -9.80
CA SER A 37 9.16 -15.50 -10.25
C SER A 37 9.87 -15.71 -11.58
N MET A 38 9.93 -14.69 -12.43
CA MET A 38 10.73 -14.71 -13.67
C MET A 38 12.24 -14.55 -13.44
N GLY A 39 12.70 -14.44 -12.19
CA GLY A 39 14.12 -14.38 -11.85
C GLY A 39 14.68 -12.97 -11.61
N PHE A 40 13.88 -11.92 -11.76
CA PHE A 40 14.30 -10.56 -11.45
C PHE A 40 14.49 -10.41 -9.92
N ARG A 41 15.72 -10.25 -9.46
CA ARG A 41 16.03 -10.09 -8.02
C ARG A 41 15.90 -8.64 -7.52
N GLU A 42 15.95 -7.68 -8.43
CA GLU A 42 15.90 -6.25 -8.13
C GLU A 42 14.56 -5.83 -7.51
N VAL A 43 13.46 -6.50 -7.90
CA VAL A 43 12.10 -6.22 -7.41
C VAL A 43 11.88 -6.59 -5.93
N ILE A 44 12.81 -7.29 -5.27
CA ILE A 44 12.67 -7.67 -3.86
C ILE A 44 12.56 -6.44 -2.96
N LYS A 45 13.32 -5.37 -3.26
CA LYS A 45 13.26 -4.10 -2.52
C LYS A 45 11.90 -3.43 -2.69
N ASP A 46 11.37 -3.42 -3.90
CA ASP A 46 10.08 -2.81 -4.22
C ASP A 46 8.92 -3.57 -3.59
N ILE A 47 8.94 -4.91 -3.61
CA ILE A 47 7.94 -5.75 -2.93
C ILE A 47 7.88 -5.42 -1.43
N ARG A 48 9.05 -5.28 -0.78
CA ARG A 48 9.12 -4.92 0.64
C ARG A 48 8.57 -3.52 0.90
N ARG A 49 8.83 -2.58 -0.01
CA ARG A 49 8.31 -1.20 0.08
C ARG A 49 6.80 -1.19 -0.07
N GLU A 50 6.25 -1.77 -1.12
CA GLU A 50 4.80 -1.82 -1.38
C GLU A 50 4.04 -2.55 -0.28
N LYS A 51 4.55 -3.67 0.24
CA LYS A 51 3.95 -4.36 1.39
C LYS A 51 3.80 -3.45 2.61
N LYS A 52 4.83 -2.64 2.90
CA LYS A 52 4.80 -1.69 4.03
C LYS A 52 3.81 -0.55 3.79
N ILE A 53 3.63 -0.12 2.55
CA ILE A 53 2.65 0.91 2.18
C ILE A 53 1.24 0.33 2.35
N LEU A 54 0.97 -0.85 1.79
CA LEU A 54 -0.32 -1.53 1.91
C LEU A 54 -0.72 -1.74 3.37
N ALA A 55 0.20 -2.21 4.22
CA ALA A 55 -0.08 -2.40 5.65
C ALA A 55 -0.50 -1.10 6.36
N ARG A 56 0.07 0.05 5.97
CA ARG A 56 -0.29 1.36 6.53
C ARG A 56 -1.65 1.82 6.06
N VAL A 57 -1.95 1.65 4.76
CA VAL A 57 -3.27 1.95 4.18
C VAL A 57 -4.35 1.15 4.92
N LEU A 58 -4.17 -0.15 5.07
CA LEU A 58 -5.10 -1.02 5.79
C LEU A 58 -5.27 -0.62 7.27
N THR A 59 -4.19 -0.17 7.92
CA THR A 59 -4.25 0.33 9.29
C THR A 59 -5.09 1.61 9.39
N LEU A 60 -4.96 2.52 8.42
CA LEU A 60 -5.75 3.76 8.36
C LEU A 60 -7.22 3.48 8.06
N ILE A 61 -7.50 2.58 7.12
CA ILE A 61 -8.88 2.11 6.83
C ILE A 61 -9.51 1.57 8.11
N ASN A 62 -8.85 0.62 8.78
CA ASN A 62 -9.38 0.04 10.02
C ASN A 62 -9.57 1.10 11.12
N ARG A 63 -8.68 2.09 11.22
CA ARG A 63 -8.86 3.19 12.18
C ARG A 63 -10.10 4.03 11.86
N LEU A 64 -10.32 4.38 10.59
CA LEU A 64 -11.48 5.15 10.14
C LEU A 64 -12.78 4.36 10.31
N GLU A 65 -12.79 3.07 9.97
CA GLU A 65 -13.97 2.20 10.14
C GLU A 65 -14.34 2.05 11.62
N ASN A 66 -13.37 1.93 12.53
CA ASN A 66 -13.62 1.88 13.97
C ASN A 66 -13.96 3.23 14.60
N GLN A 67 -13.68 4.36 13.94
CA GLN A 67 -14.10 5.69 14.43
C GLN A 67 -15.54 6.03 14.03
N ASN A 68 -16.05 5.39 12.98
CA ASN A 68 -17.40 5.60 12.46
C ASN A 68 -18.45 4.62 13.04
N ASN A 69 -18.01 3.63 13.83
CA ASN A 69 -18.85 2.69 14.60
C ASN A 69 -18.85 3.06 16.08
#